data_AF-A0AAE9I032-F1
#
_entry.id   AF-A0AAE9I032-F1
#
_cell.length_a   1.000
_cell.length_b   1.000
_cell.length_c   1.000
_cell.angle_alpha   90.00
_cell.angle_beta   90.00
_cell.angle_gamma   90.00
#
_symmetry.space_group_name_H-M   'P 1'
#
loop_
_entity.id
_entity.type
_entity.pdbx_description
1 polymer ?
#
loop_
_entity_poly.entity_id
_entity_poly.type
_entity_poly.pdbx_seq_one_letter_code
_entity_poly.pdbx_strand_id
1 'polypeptide(L)'
;MNPNHIAIENAAETREPVLDIVDRVSEMLFGLFMALTFVGAVSTSVGPDAGHLMLRAALGCNLAWGLVDAVMFLVRTLANRGQRLRLALAVQHAADPAQAVRIIRDTLPPAMRTLVDDTELDAIRARLAGATALPTRPTLDAADWLGSVRIFFIVVLSTFPVALPFVLIDHVPLALLISRVLSMIMLFAGGMALGHYAGFGAIRAGFGMLALGLALTMAVIALGG
;
A
#
# COMPACT_ATOMS: atom_id res chain seq x y z
N MET A 1 -58.94 -4.44 5.14
CA MET A 1 -58.19 -3.57 6.07
C MET A 1 -56.86 -4.26 6.32
N ASN A 2 -55.79 -3.80 5.66
CA ASN A 2 -54.52 -4.53 5.52
C ASN A 2 -53.50 -4.03 6.58
N PRO A 3 -53.02 -4.87 7.50
CA PRO A 3 -52.05 -4.49 8.52
C PRO A 3 -50.61 -4.68 8.02
N ASN A 4 -50.19 -3.89 7.03
CA ASN A 4 -48.78 -3.82 6.59
C ASN A 4 -48.14 -2.53 7.10
N HIS A 5 -48.14 -2.35 8.42
CA HIS A 5 -47.40 -1.29 9.10
C HIS A 5 -46.48 -1.93 10.13
N ILE A 6 -45.39 -2.54 9.67
CA ILE A 6 -44.28 -2.93 10.53
C ILE A 6 -43.03 -2.23 10.01
N ALA A 7 -42.63 -1.24 10.79
CA ALA A 7 -41.32 -0.62 10.90
C ALA A 7 -40.24 -1.14 9.95
N ILE A 8 -39.88 -0.32 8.96
CA ILE A 8 -38.52 -0.26 8.45
C ILE A 8 -37.71 0.40 9.57
N GLU A 9 -37.37 -0.40 10.57
CA GLU A 9 -36.47 -0.01 11.64
C GLU A 9 -35.09 0.17 11.03
N ASN A 10 -34.50 1.33 11.32
CA ASN A 10 -33.17 1.72 10.88
C ASN A 10 -32.15 0.66 11.31
N ALA A 11 -31.88 -0.30 10.43
CA ALA A 11 -30.63 -1.04 10.44
C ALA A 11 -29.56 0.01 10.10
N ALA A 12 -29.03 0.66 11.13
CA ALA A 12 -27.80 1.41 11.05
C ALA A 12 -26.77 0.42 10.49
N GLU A 13 -26.57 0.47 9.17
CA GLU A 13 -25.46 -0.17 8.48
C GLU A 13 -24.22 0.23 9.27
N THR A 14 -23.74 -0.72 10.07
CA THR A 14 -22.51 -0.55 10.81
C THR A 14 -21.44 -0.59 9.73
N ARG A 15 -21.16 0.59 9.16
CA ARG A 15 -20.18 0.74 8.09
C ARG A 15 -18.90 0.09 8.59
N GLU A 16 -18.53 -0.99 7.91
CA GLU A 16 -17.31 -1.69 8.25
C GLU A 16 -16.15 -0.70 8.25
N PRO A 17 -15.20 -0.84 9.19
CA PRO A 17 -14.05 0.03 9.21
C PRO A 17 -13.39 0.01 7.82
N VAL A 18 -13.38 1.16 7.15
CA VAL A 18 -12.87 1.29 5.76
C VAL A 18 -11.40 0.88 5.66
N LEU A 19 -10.67 0.93 6.77
CA LEU A 19 -9.27 0.52 6.89
C LEU A 19 -9.11 -0.49 8.03
N ASP A 20 -8.51 -1.62 7.69
CA ASP A 20 -8.04 -2.63 8.63
C ASP A 20 -6.93 -2.05 9.54
N ILE A 21 -6.76 -2.61 10.74
CA ILE A 21 -5.78 -2.15 11.73
C ILE A 21 -4.37 -2.22 11.15
N VAL A 22 -4.07 -3.27 10.38
CA VAL A 22 -2.77 -3.42 9.71
C VAL A 22 -2.52 -2.27 8.74
N ASP A 23 -3.52 -1.87 7.95
CA ASP A 23 -3.40 -0.75 7.02
C ASP A 23 -3.19 0.57 7.76
N ARG A 24 -3.93 0.81 8.85
CA ARG A 24 -3.76 2.02 9.67
C ARG A 24 -2.35 2.13 10.27
N VAL A 25 -1.86 1.04 10.85
CA VAL A 25 -0.51 1.01 11.43
C VAL A 25 0.54 1.15 10.31
N SER A 26 0.34 0.49 9.17
CA SER A 26 1.23 0.62 8.02
C SER A 26 1.28 2.06 7.52
N GLU A 27 0.14 2.73 7.40
CA GLU A 27 0.04 4.13 6.97
C GLU A 27 0.72 5.08 7.95
N MET A 28 0.53 4.86 9.25
CA MET A 28 1.24 5.60 10.29
C MET A 28 2.77 5.42 10.17
N LEU A 29 3.25 4.19 9.93
CA LEU A 29 4.66 3.90 9.72
C LEU A 29 5.19 4.57 8.45
N PHE A 30 4.44 4.55 7.34
CA PHE A 30 4.80 5.28 6.12
C PHE A 30 4.96 6.78 6.39
N GLY A 31 4.02 7.40 7.12
CA GLY A 31 4.12 8.80 7.54
C GLY A 31 5.36 9.09 8.39
N LEU A 32 5.67 8.23 9.36
CA LEU A 32 6.86 8.37 10.21
C LEU A 32 8.16 8.23 9.41
N PHE A 33 8.23 7.28 8.47
CA PHE A 33 9.40 7.11 7.61
C PHE A 33 9.59 8.27 6.63
N MET A 34 8.50 8.86 6.11
CA MET A 34 8.58 10.11 5.33
C MET A 34 9.22 11.22 6.16
N ALA A 35 8.76 11.42 7.39
CA ALA A 35 9.33 12.44 8.28
C ALA A 35 10.81 12.18 8.62
N LEU A 36 11.17 10.93 8.95
CA LEU A 36 12.55 10.52 9.24
C LEU A 36 13.48 10.75 8.05
N THR A 37 13.02 10.46 6.84
CA THR A 37 13.81 10.65 5.61
C THR A 37 14.04 12.13 5.34
N PHE A 38 13.03 12.98 5.55
CA PHE A 38 13.18 14.43 5.43
C PHE A 38 14.18 14.99 6.46
N VAL A 39 14.04 14.61 7.73
CA VAL A 39 14.98 15.00 8.80
C VAL A 39 16.40 14.52 8.49
N GLY A 40 16.54 13.28 8.01
CA GLY A 40 17.81 12.72 7.57
C GLY A 40 18.45 13.54 6.46
N ALA A 41 17.69 13.87 5.41
CA ALA A 41 18.17 14.68 4.30
C ALA A 41 18.67 16.07 4.76
N VAL A 42 17.90 16.75 5.62
CA VAL A 42 18.28 18.06 6.20
C VAL A 42 19.53 17.96 7.08
N SER A 43 19.69 16.88 7.84
CA SER A 43 20.88 16.70 8.70
C SER A 43 22.19 16.55 7.92
N THR A 44 22.11 16.06 6.68
CA THR A 44 23.28 15.83 5.81
C THR A 44 23.69 17.05 4.97
N SER A 45 22.90 18.14 4.96
CA SER A 45 23.17 19.34 4.16
C SER A 45 24.03 20.40 4.86
N VAL A 46 24.58 20.10 6.05
CA VAL A 46 25.41 21.02 6.83
C VAL A 46 26.91 20.71 6.58
N GLY A 47 27.56 21.41 5.63
CA GLY A 47 29.01 21.29 5.42
C GLY A 47 29.59 22.05 4.20
N PRO A 48 30.93 22.21 4.10
CA PRO A 48 31.57 23.17 3.18
C PRO A 48 31.68 22.78 1.69
N ASP A 49 31.16 21.62 1.24
CA ASP A 49 31.31 21.13 -0.14
C ASP A 49 29.95 20.96 -0.85
N ALA A 50 29.32 22.07 -1.24
CA ALA A 50 27.92 22.13 -1.64
C ALA A 50 27.51 21.18 -2.79
N GLY A 51 28.36 20.94 -3.79
CA GLY A 51 28.02 20.08 -4.94
C GLY A 51 28.05 18.57 -4.64
N HIS A 52 29.15 18.09 -4.06
CA HIS A 52 29.30 16.65 -3.74
C HIS A 52 28.49 16.23 -2.51
N LEU A 53 28.24 17.13 -1.54
CA LEU A 53 27.31 16.85 -0.44
C LEU A 53 25.88 16.70 -0.94
N MET A 54 25.41 17.60 -1.82
CA MET A 54 24.03 17.59 -2.29
C MET A 54 23.73 16.33 -3.12
N LEU A 55 24.68 15.89 -3.96
CA LEU A 55 24.57 14.61 -4.67
C LEU A 55 24.53 13.40 -3.71
N ARG A 56 25.41 13.36 -2.70
CA ARG A 56 25.41 12.29 -1.71
C ARG A 56 24.14 12.27 -0.87
N ALA A 57 23.60 13.44 -0.53
CA ALA A 57 22.34 13.58 0.20
C ALA A 57 21.15 13.10 -0.65
N ALA A 58 21.09 13.49 -1.92
CA ALA A 58 20.02 13.06 -2.84
C ALA A 58 20.06 11.55 -3.10
N LEU A 59 21.25 10.98 -3.37
CA LEU A 59 21.42 9.55 -3.55
C LEU A 59 21.14 8.76 -2.27
N GLY A 60 21.61 9.25 -1.12
CA GLY A 60 21.36 8.66 0.19
C GLY A 60 19.87 8.65 0.53
N CYS A 61 19.18 9.76 0.27
CA CYS A 61 17.72 9.87 0.44
C CYS A 61 16.96 8.86 -0.44
N ASN A 62 17.31 8.77 -1.72
CA ASN A 62 16.69 7.83 -2.65
C ASN A 62 16.90 6.37 -2.20
N LEU A 63 18.13 5.98 -1.86
CA LEU A 63 18.45 4.64 -1.37
C LEU A 63 17.75 4.32 -0.05
N ALA A 64 17.70 5.28 0.88
CA ALA A 64 16.99 5.12 2.15
C ALA A 64 15.49 4.91 1.93
N TRP A 65 14.88 5.67 1.01
CA TRP A 65 13.48 5.52 0.66
C TRP A 65 13.18 4.14 0.05
N GLY A 66 14.00 3.69 -0.91
CA GLY A 66 13.87 2.34 -1.47
C GLY A 66 13.99 1.23 -0.41
N LEU A 67 14.87 1.42 0.58
CA LEU A 67 15.02 0.48 1.70
C LEU A 67 13.78 0.44 2.60
N VAL A 68 13.21 1.61 2.92
CA VAL A 68 11.96 1.70 3.69
C VAL A 68 10.85 0.94 2.97
N ASP A 69 10.66 1.16 1.67
CA ASP A 69 9.62 0.48 0.89
C ASP A 69 9.83 -1.04 0.84
N ALA A 70 11.08 -1.50 0.71
CA ALA A 70 11.41 -2.92 0.75
C ALA A 70 11.11 -3.56 2.12
N VAL A 71 11.43 -2.87 3.22
CA VAL A 71 11.09 -3.34 4.57
C VAL A 71 9.57 -3.33 4.79
N MET A 72 8.88 -2.28 4.36
CA MET A 72 7.43 -2.17 4.49
C MET A 72 6.69 -3.24 3.66
N PHE A 73 7.24 -3.63 2.50
CA PHE A 73 6.75 -4.78 1.75
C PHE A 73 6.82 -6.09 2.57
N LEU A 74 7.93 -6.33 3.27
CA LEU A 74 8.08 -7.51 4.14
C LEU A 74 7.13 -7.44 5.33
N VAL A 75 7.02 -6.28 5.98
CA VAL A 75 6.10 -6.07 7.12
C VAL A 75 4.66 -6.33 6.69
N ARG A 76 4.23 -5.78 5.55
CA ARG A 76 2.88 -6.00 5.00
C ARG A 76 2.64 -7.47 4.66
N THR A 77 3.63 -8.13 4.05
CA THR A 77 3.56 -9.56 3.72
C THR A 77 3.41 -10.41 4.98
N LEU A 78 4.22 -10.14 6.00
CA LEU A 78 4.19 -10.86 7.27
C LEU A 78 2.87 -10.62 8.02
N ALA A 79 2.39 -9.38 8.07
CA ALA A 79 1.13 -9.01 8.70
C ALA A 79 -0.05 -9.70 8.01
N ASN A 80 -0.09 -9.67 6.67
CA ASN A 80 -1.12 -10.35 5.87
C ASN A 80 -1.12 -11.87 6.11
N ARG A 81 0.07 -12.50 6.14
CA ARG A 81 0.20 -13.93 6.47
C ARG A 81 -0.27 -14.20 7.90
N GLY A 82 0.08 -13.34 8.86
CA GLY A 82 -0.36 -13.43 10.24
C GLY A 82 -1.88 -13.32 10.40
N GLN A 83 -2.51 -12.41 9.68
CA GLN A 83 -3.97 -12.25 9.67
C GLN A 83 -4.68 -13.47 9.10
N ARG A 84 -4.21 -14.00 7.97
CA ARG A 84 -4.73 -15.24 7.37
C ARG A 84 -4.58 -16.43 8.30
N LEU A 85 -3.44 -16.56 8.99
CA LEU A 85 -3.22 -17.61 9.97
C LEU A 85 -4.16 -17.45 11.19
N ARG A 86 -4.33 -16.24 11.71
CA ARG A 86 -5.27 -15.96 12.81
C ARG A 86 -6.71 -16.31 12.43
N LEU A 87 -7.13 -16.01 11.19
CA LEU A 87 -8.44 -16.42 10.68
C LEU A 87 -8.57 -17.94 10.65
N ALA A 88 -7.59 -18.65 10.10
CA ALA A 88 -7.60 -20.10 10.05
C ALA A 88 -7.67 -20.73 11.46
N LEU A 89 -6.89 -20.21 12.41
CA LEU A 89 -6.93 -20.64 13.81
C LEU A 89 -8.28 -20.30 14.48
N ALA A 90 -8.87 -19.14 14.21
CA ALA A 90 -10.19 -18.78 14.75
C ALA A 90 -11.29 -19.73 14.25
N VAL A 91 -11.22 -20.17 13.00
CA VAL A 91 -12.11 -21.18 12.42
C VAL A 91 -11.89 -22.56 13.06
N GLN A 92 -10.64 -22.96 13.31
CA GLN A 92 -10.33 -24.23 13.97
C GLN A 92 -10.77 -24.29 15.45
N HIS A 93 -10.65 -23.19 16.18
CA HIS A 93 -10.99 -23.11 17.61
C HIS A 93 -12.44 -22.67 17.87
N ALA A 94 -13.25 -22.47 16.82
CA ALA A 94 -14.66 -22.11 16.98
C ALA A 94 -15.42 -23.21 17.72
N ALA A 95 -16.31 -22.81 18.64
CA ALA A 95 -17.03 -23.76 19.50
C ALA A 95 -18.11 -24.55 18.76
N ASP A 96 -18.62 -24.00 17.65
CA ASP A 96 -19.69 -24.56 16.83
C ASP A 96 -19.37 -24.35 15.33
N PRO A 97 -19.61 -25.36 14.46
CA PRO A 97 -19.67 -25.20 13.01
C PRO A 97 -20.34 -23.91 12.52
N ALA A 98 -21.49 -23.52 13.10
CA ALA A 98 -22.21 -22.32 12.69
C ALA A 98 -21.41 -21.03 12.97
N GLN A 99 -20.69 -20.98 14.10
CA GLN A 99 -19.81 -19.85 14.43
C GLN A 99 -18.63 -19.76 13.45
N ALA A 100 -18.05 -20.90 13.08
CA ALA A 100 -16.94 -20.96 12.14
C ALA A 100 -17.34 -20.49 10.73
N VAL A 101 -18.51 -20.90 10.24
CA VAL A 101 -19.07 -20.44 8.95
C VAL A 101 -19.28 -18.93 8.96
N ARG A 102 -19.81 -18.37 10.05
CA ARG A 102 -19.98 -16.91 10.19
C ARG A 102 -18.65 -16.16 10.14
N ILE A 103 -17.61 -16.64 10.83
CA ILE A 103 -16.27 -16.04 10.78
C ILE A 103 -15.71 -15.99 9.35
N ILE A 104 -15.90 -17.07 8.58
CA ILE A 104 -15.47 -17.12 7.17
C ILE A 104 -16.30 -16.12 6.35
N ARG A 105 -17.63 -16.12 6.51
CA ARG A 105 -18.56 -15.24 5.79
C ARG A 105 -18.25 -13.76 6.03
N ASP A 106 -18.02 -13.36 7.28
CA ASP A 106 -17.75 -11.97 7.66
C ASP A 106 -16.41 -11.47 7.08
N THR A 107 -15.47 -12.37 6.82
CA THR A 107 -14.17 -12.03 6.21
C THR A 107 -14.23 -11.93 4.68
N LEU A 108 -15.27 -12.48 4.04
CA LEU A 108 -15.43 -12.36 2.60
C LEU A 108 -15.71 -10.91 2.19
N PRO A 109 -15.23 -10.47 1.02
CA PRO A 109 -15.63 -9.19 0.44
C PRO A 109 -17.16 -9.09 0.37
N PRO A 110 -17.76 -7.90 0.59
CA PRO A 110 -19.22 -7.74 0.63
C PRO A 110 -19.95 -8.34 -0.57
N ALA A 111 -19.38 -8.23 -1.77
CA ALA A 111 -19.94 -8.81 -3.00
C ALA A 111 -20.02 -10.35 -2.98
N MET A 112 -19.18 -11.03 -2.20
CA MET A 112 -19.17 -12.48 -2.08
C MET A 112 -20.02 -12.99 -0.91
N ARG A 113 -20.35 -12.13 0.07
CA ARG A 113 -21.14 -12.54 1.25
C ARG A 113 -22.54 -13.02 0.93
N THR A 114 -23.11 -12.58 -0.19
CA THR A 114 -24.45 -13.00 -0.65
C THR A 114 -24.39 -14.02 -1.78
N LEU A 115 -23.22 -14.19 -2.40
CA LEU A 115 -23.03 -15.08 -3.55
C LEU A 115 -22.60 -16.49 -3.13
N VAL A 116 -21.90 -16.62 -2.01
CA VAL A 116 -21.37 -17.90 -1.52
C VAL A 116 -22.37 -18.52 -0.54
N ASP A 117 -22.81 -19.75 -0.84
CA ASP A 117 -23.77 -20.49 -0.02
C ASP A 117 -23.12 -21.06 1.24
N ASP A 118 -23.93 -21.30 2.27
CA ASP A 118 -23.45 -21.87 3.55
C ASP A 118 -22.81 -23.26 3.35
N THR A 119 -23.27 -24.04 2.37
CA THR A 119 -22.71 -25.36 2.03
C THR A 119 -21.26 -25.27 1.52
N GLU A 120 -20.94 -24.25 0.74
CA GLU A 120 -19.59 -24.00 0.24
C GLU A 120 -18.68 -23.51 1.38
N LEU A 121 -19.18 -22.64 2.25
CA LEU A 121 -18.46 -22.20 3.44
C LEU A 121 -18.21 -23.35 4.41
N ASP A 122 -19.16 -24.27 4.54
CA ASP A 122 -19.00 -25.46 5.37
C ASP A 122 -17.94 -26.41 4.83
N ALA A 123 -17.83 -26.54 3.49
CA ALA A 123 -16.76 -27.31 2.87
C ALA A 123 -15.38 -26.68 3.14
N ILE A 124 -15.29 -25.34 3.10
CA ILE A 124 -14.07 -24.59 3.44
C ILE A 124 -13.72 -24.78 4.92
N ARG A 125 -14.70 -24.64 5.82
CA ARG A 125 -14.56 -24.91 7.25
C ARG A 125 -14.05 -26.32 7.49
N ALA A 126 -14.65 -27.33 6.87
CA ALA A 126 -14.27 -28.73 7.05
C ALA A 126 -12.81 -28.99 6.62
N ARG A 127 -12.36 -28.36 5.51
CA ARG A 127 -10.96 -28.42 5.07
C ARG A 127 -10.02 -27.72 6.05
N LEU A 128 -10.41 -26.56 6.58
CA LEU A 128 -9.64 -25.82 7.59
C LEU A 128 -9.54 -26.60 8.91
N ALA A 129 -10.63 -27.22 9.36
CA ALA A 129 -10.68 -28.05 10.56
C ALA A 129 -9.85 -29.33 10.42
N GLY A 130 -9.82 -29.92 9.22
CA GLY A 130 -8.98 -31.09 8.90
C GLY A 130 -7.52 -30.76 8.62
N ALA A 131 -7.14 -29.49 8.50
CA ALA A 131 -5.77 -29.08 8.21
C ALA A 131 -4.87 -29.30 9.42
N THR A 132 -4.07 -30.37 9.38
CA THR A 132 -3.23 -30.84 10.48
C THR A 132 -1.95 -30.02 10.67
N ALA A 133 -1.60 -29.16 9.70
CA ALA A 133 -0.35 -28.41 9.68
C ALA A 133 -0.58 -26.93 9.32
N LEU A 134 -1.22 -26.19 10.23
CA LEU A 134 -1.10 -24.73 10.21
C LEU A 134 0.26 -24.34 10.81
N PRO A 135 1.03 -23.46 10.15
CA PRO A 135 2.29 -22.99 10.70
C PRO A 135 2.05 -22.27 12.03
N THR A 136 2.89 -22.55 13.04
CA THR A 136 2.72 -21.99 14.39
C THR A 136 2.90 -20.47 14.43
N ARG A 137 3.68 -19.91 13.49
CA ARG A 137 3.94 -18.48 13.36
C ARG A 137 4.03 -18.09 11.88
N PRO A 138 3.59 -16.88 11.50
CA PRO A 138 3.84 -16.36 10.17
C PRO A 138 5.35 -16.15 10.02
N THR A 139 5.92 -16.60 8.90
CA THR A 139 7.34 -16.45 8.59
C THR A 139 7.51 -15.94 7.16
N LEU A 140 8.62 -15.24 6.94
CA LEU A 140 9.05 -14.80 5.62
C LEU A 140 9.89 -15.90 4.98
N ASP A 141 9.66 -16.14 3.70
CA ASP A 141 10.46 -17.07 2.91
C ASP A 141 11.43 -16.35 1.97
N ALA A 142 12.27 -17.11 1.26
CA ALA A 142 13.24 -16.55 0.32
C ALA A 142 12.59 -15.78 -0.84
N ALA A 143 11.36 -16.13 -1.23
CA ALA A 143 10.66 -15.43 -2.29
C ALA A 143 10.18 -14.05 -1.82
N ASP A 144 9.77 -13.91 -0.55
CA ASP A 144 9.44 -12.62 0.05
C ASP A 144 10.66 -11.69 0.10
N TRP A 145 11.82 -12.21 0.49
CA TRP A 145 13.09 -11.45 0.47
C TRP A 145 13.51 -11.06 -0.94
N LEU A 146 13.34 -11.96 -1.93
CA LEU A 146 13.56 -11.59 -3.33
C LEU A 146 12.56 -10.52 -3.80
N GLY A 147 11.32 -10.60 -3.33
CA GLY A 147 10.29 -9.59 -3.56
C GLY A 147 10.69 -8.22 -3.01
N SER A 148 11.19 -8.15 -1.78
CA SER A 148 11.63 -6.88 -1.19
C SER A 148 12.82 -6.28 -1.94
N VAL A 149 13.78 -7.09 -2.38
CA VAL A 149 14.89 -6.64 -3.24
C VAL A 149 14.38 -6.10 -4.57
N ARG A 150 13.37 -6.74 -5.18
CA ARG A 150 12.74 -6.22 -6.41
C ARG A 150 12.06 -4.87 -6.16
N ILE A 151 11.32 -4.72 -5.07
CA ILE A 151 10.70 -3.45 -4.68
C ILE A 151 11.76 -2.37 -4.48
N PHE A 152 12.84 -2.68 -3.76
CA PHE A 152 13.97 -1.77 -3.58
C PHE A 152 14.48 -1.23 -4.93
N PHE A 153 14.79 -2.12 -5.88
CA PHE A 153 15.29 -1.70 -7.19
C PHE A 153 14.23 -0.97 -8.02
N ILE A 154 12.95 -1.37 -7.97
CA ILE A 154 11.87 -0.64 -8.65
C ILE A 154 11.80 0.79 -8.14
N VAL A 155 11.82 0.98 -6.82
CA VAL A 155 11.72 2.31 -6.20
C VAL A 155 12.95 3.17 -6.51
N VAL A 156 14.15 2.62 -6.34
CA VAL A 156 15.38 3.36 -6.62
C VAL A 156 15.50 3.72 -8.10
N LEU A 157 15.29 2.76 -9.01
CA LEU A 157 15.41 2.99 -10.45
C LEU A 157 14.30 3.86 -11.03
N SER A 158 13.11 3.90 -10.42
CA SER A 158 12.03 4.79 -10.85
C SER A 158 12.21 6.23 -10.36
N THR A 159 12.87 6.43 -9.23
CA THR A 159 13.11 7.77 -8.65
C THR A 159 14.44 8.37 -9.13
N PHE A 160 15.40 7.54 -9.55
CA PHE A 160 16.71 8.00 -10.02
C PHE A 160 16.62 8.95 -11.24
N PRO A 161 15.83 8.67 -12.30
CA PRO A 161 15.67 9.60 -13.42
C PRO A 161 15.19 10.97 -12.98
N VAL A 162 14.30 11.03 -11.98
CA VAL A 162 13.74 12.27 -11.44
C VAL A 162 14.78 13.08 -10.66
N ALA A 163 15.73 12.40 -10.00
CA ALA A 163 16.83 13.03 -9.28
C ALA A 163 18.00 13.44 -10.20
N LEU A 164 18.14 12.80 -11.37
CA LEU A 164 19.25 12.99 -12.30
C LEU A 164 19.47 14.46 -12.75
N PRO A 165 18.44 15.28 -13.02
CA PRO A 165 18.62 16.68 -13.41
C PRO A 165 19.40 17.51 -12.38
N PHE A 166 19.24 17.22 -11.09
CA PHE A 166 19.96 17.92 -10.02
C PHE A 166 21.45 17.57 -9.94
N VAL A 167 21.85 16.49 -10.60
CA VAL A 167 23.25 16.04 -10.69
C VAL A 167 23.94 16.66 -11.90
N LEU A 168 23.20 16.82 -12.99
CA LEU A 168 23.74 17.23 -14.29
C LEU A 168 23.64 18.74 -14.54
N ILE A 169 22.79 19.46 -13.78
CA ILE A 169 22.45 20.86 -14.06
C ILE A 169 22.66 21.69 -12.79
N ASP A 170 23.62 22.61 -12.84
CA ASP A 170 23.91 23.55 -11.74
C ASP A 170 22.78 24.60 -11.56
N HIS A 171 22.06 24.92 -12.63
CA HIS A 171 20.92 25.84 -12.60
C HIS A 171 19.70 25.20 -11.94
N VAL A 172 19.58 25.39 -10.62
CA VAL A 172 18.50 24.84 -9.78
C VAL A 172 17.09 25.04 -10.35
N PRO A 173 16.67 26.23 -10.85
CA PRO A 173 15.32 26.40 -11.40
C PRO A 173 15.05 25.52 -12.63
N LEU A 174 16.07 25.33 -13.48
CA LEU A 174 15.98 24.49 -14.67
C LEU A 174 15.94 23.00 -14.30
N ALA A 175 16.78 22.58 -13.35
CA ALA A 175 16.78 21.22 -12.82
C ALA A 175 15.42 20.84 -12.21
N LEU A 176 14.82 21.75 -11.44
CA LEU A 176 13.47 21.60 -10.87
C LEU A 176 12.40 21.45 -11.96
N LEU A 177 12.44 22.27 -13.01
CA LEU A 177 11.48 22.20 -14.10
C LEU A 177 11.56 20.84 -14.82
N ILE A 178 12.77 20.40 -15.16
CA ILE A 178 12.99 19.13 -15.87
C ILE A 178 12.55 17.96 -15.00
N SER A 179 12.92 17.96 -13.71
CA SER A 179 12.51 16.93 -12.76
C SER A 179 10.98 16.84 -12.60
N ARG A 180 10.28 17.98 -12.53
CA ARG A 180 8.80 18.03 -12.49
C ARG A 180 8.17 17.45 -13.75
N VAL A 181 8.65 17.86 -14.93
CA VAL A 181 8.14 17.34 -16.22
C VAL A 181 8.35 15.83 -16.31
N LEU A 182 9.54 15.34 -15.95
CA LEU A 182 9.84 13.92 -15.96
C LEU A 182 8.95 13.14 -14.98
N SER A 183 8.75 13.66 -13.77
CA SER A 183 7.84 13.05 -12.78
C SER A 183 6.42 12.91 -13.32
N MET A 184 5.92 13.95 -14.00
CA MET A 184 4.58 13.92 -14.60
C MET A 184 4.47 12.89 -15.73
N ILE A 185 5.48 12.76 -16.59
CA ILE A 185 5.54 11.73 -17.64
C ILE A 185 5.53 10.34 -17.00
N MET A 186 6.33 10.12 -15.96
CA MET A 186 6.42 8.83 -15.27
C MET A 186 5.11 8.48 -14.53
N LEU A 187 4.46 9.46 -13.89
CA LEU A 187 3.14 9.27 -13.28
C LEU A 187 2.07 8.91 -14.31
N PHE A 188 2.08 9.57 -15.47
CA PHE A 188 1.16 9.25 -16.57
C PHE A 188 1.40 7.83 -17.08
N ALA A 189 2.66 7.45 -17.33
CA ALA A 189 3.02 6.11 -17.79
C ALA A 189 2.65 5.02 -16.75
N GLY A 190 2.95 5.26 -15.47
CA GLY A 190 2.57 4.37 -14.38
C GLY A 190 1.04 4.24 -14.23
N GLY A 191 0.32 5.35 -14.35
CA GLY A 191 -1.14 5.37 -14.36
C GLY A 191 -1.74 4.62 -15.54
N MET A 192 -1.14 4.71 -16.73
CA MET A 192 -1.56 3.92 -17.88
C MET A 192 -1.38 2.42 -17.67
N ALA A 193 -0.22 2.01 -17.14
CA ALA A 193 0.03 0.62 -16.79
C ALA A 193 -1.01 0.13 -15.77
N LEU A 194 -1.23 0.88 -14.69
CA LEU A 194 -2.22 0.54 -13.66
C LEU A 194 -3.64 0.43 -14.23
N GLY A 195 -4.06 1.38 -15.06
CA GLY A 195 -5.40 1.38 -15.67
C GLY A 195 -5.62 0.26 -16.68
N HIS A 196 -4.55 -0.22 -17.32
CA HIS A 196 -4.61 -1.40 -18.18
C HIS A 196 -4.87 -2.66 -17.34
N TYR A 197 -4.12 -2.85 -16.25
CA TYR A 197 -4.28 -4.03 -15.38
C TYR A 197 -5.57 -4.02 -14.55
N ALA A 198 -6.06 -2.84 -14.15
CA ALA A 198 -7.25 -2.68 -13.33
C ALA A 198 -8.57 -2.60 -14.12
N GLY A 199 -8.53 -2.65 -15.47
CA GLY A 199 -9.72 -2.63 -16.32
C GLY A 199 -10.41 -1.26 -16.48
N PHE A 200 -9.91 -0.21 -15.82
CA PHE A 200 -10.47 1.16 -15.92
C PHE A 200 -10.07 1.89 -17.22
N GLY A 201 -9.21 1.30 -18.05
CA GLY A 201 -8.73 1.85 -19.31
C GLY A 201 -7.49 2.71 -19.11
N ALA A 202 -6.40 2.34 -19.78
CA ALA A 202 -5.06 2.89 -19.58
C ALA A 202 -5.01 4.43 -19.64
N ILE A 203 -5.56 5.02 -20.70
CA ILE A 203 -5.47 6.48 -20.93
C ILE A 203 -6.19 7.26 -19.82
N ARG A 204 -7.37 6.80 -19.37
CA ARG A 204 -8.14 7.48 -18.30
C ARG A 204 -7.38 7.45 -16.98
N ALA A 205 -6.81 6.30 -16.61
CA ALA A 205 -6.01 6.18 -15.39
C ALA A 205 -4.70 6.99 -15.47
N GLY A 206 -4.06 7.03 -16.65
CA GLY A 206 -2.89 7.87 -16.89
C GLY A 206 -3.18 9.35 -16.64
N PHE A 207 -4.24 9.90 -17.24
CA PHE A 207 -4.64 11.29 -16.99
C PHE A 207 -5.08 11.52 -15.54
N GLY A 208 -5.72 10.55 -14.90
CA GLY A 208 -6.07 10.62 -13.48
C GLY A 208 -4.83 10.76 -12.58
N MET A 209 -3.80 9.94 -12.80
CA MET A 209 -2.53 10.02 -12.06
C MET A 209 -1.76 11.31 -12.34
N LEU A 210 -1.82 11.81 -13.58
CA LEU A 210 -1.24 13.10 -13.95
C LEU A 210 -1.93 14.26 -13.20
N ALA A 211 -3.26 14.27 -13.17
CA ALA A 211 -4.03 15.28 -12.46
C ALA A 211 -3.77 15.24 -10.94
N LEU A 212 -3.68 14.04 -10.36
CA LEU A 212 -3.30 13.86 -8.95
C LEU A 212 -1.89 14.42 -8.68
N GLY A 213 -0.91 14.10 -9.53
CA GLY A 213 0.45 14.61 -9.41
C GLY A 213 0.53 16.14 -9.47
N LEU A 214 -0.23 16.76 -10.38
CA LEU A 214 -0.34 18.22 -10.48
C LEU A 214 -0.98 18.80 -9.22
N ALA A 215 -2.08 18.23 -8.73
CA ALA A 215 -2.76 18.69 -7.53
C ALA A 215 -1.85 18.64 -6.29
N LEU A 216 -1.12 17.52 -6.11
CA LEU A 216 -0.15 17.37 -5.03
C LEU A 216 0.99 18.38 -5.15
N THR A 217 1.52 18.58 -6.35
CA THR A 217 2.58 19.58 -6.60
C THR A 217 2.11 20.99 -6.21
N MET A 218 0.89 21.36 -6.62
CA MET A 218 0.30 22.66 -6.26
C MET A 218 0.07 22.80 -4.76
N ALA A 219 -0.38 21.73 -4.08
CA ALA A 219 -0.55 21.72 -2.64
C ALA A 219 0.79 21.92 -1.90
N VAL A 220 1.86 21.24 -2.33
CA VAL A 220 3.20 21.41 -1.76
C VAL A 220 3.70 22.85 -1.92
N ILE A 221 3.54 23.43 -3.12
CA ILE A 221 3.93 24.84 -3.37
C ILE A 221 3.11 25.80 -2.48
N ALA A 222 1.80 25.58 -2.34
CA ALA A 222 0.93 26.40 -1.51
C ALA A 222 1.28 26.33 0.00
N LEU A 223 1.82 25.19 0.45
CA LEU A 223 2.25 24.95 1.82
C LEU A 223 3.68 25.44 2.12
N GLY A 224 4.34 26.07 1.14
CA GLY A 224 5.66 26.71 1.32
C GLY A 224 6.86 25.90 0.83
N GLY A 225 6.63 24.91 -0.04
CA GLY A 225 7.69 24.17 -0.76
C GLY A 225 8.08 24.75 -2.11
#